data_AF-A0A359DE63-F1
#
_entry.id   AF-A0A359DE63-F1
#
_cell.length_a   1.000
_cell.length_b   1.000
_cell.length_c   1.000
_cell.angle_alpha   90.00
_cell.angle_beta   90.00
_cell.angle_gamma   90.00
#
_symmetry.space_group_name_H-M   'P 1'
#
loop_
_entity.id
_entity.type
_entity.pdbx_description
1 polymer ?
#
loop_
_entity_poly.entity_id
_entity_poly.type
_entity_poly.pdbx_seq_one_letter_code
_entity_poly.pdbx_strand_id
1 'polypeptide(L)'
;QFGIDIFRAAAMLTVLFSDLSIGQMLAVFSYLWFMIGPVEQLLSLQYAFYAAGGALTRINELLARKDEPQYPGRVDPFKGRETVGIEVRGLTFAYNDEPVLDQLNLTIAPGEKVAIVGASGGG
;
A
#
# COMPACT_ATOMS: atom_id res chain seq x y z
N GLN A 1 0.89 -24.91 -15.50
CA GLN A 1 0.56 -25.69 -16.71
C GLN A 1 1.28 -27.04 -16.72
N PHE A 2 2.60 -27.11 -16.82
CA PHE A 2 3.36 -28.38 -16.82
C PHE A 2 2.94 -29.42 -15.76
N GLY A 3 2.77 -29.02 -14.49
CA GLY A 3 2.36 -29.96 -13.43
C GLY A 3 0.94 -30.53 -13.60
N ILE A 4 0.02 -29.72 -14.15
CA ILE A 4 -1.36 -30.14 -14.43
C ILE A 4 -1.37 -31.11 -15.60
N ASP A 5 -0.59 -30.84 -16.64
CA ASP A 5 -0.51 -31.69 -17.82
C ASP A 5 0.11 -33.06 -17.49
N ILE A 6 1.13 -33.08 -16.63
CA ILE A 6 1.73 -34.32 -16.11
C ILE A 6 0.72 -35.10 -15.25
N PHE A 7 0.01 -34.43 -14.36
CA PHE A 7 -1.02 -35.06 -13.52
C PHE A 7 -2.13 -35.68 -14.37
N ARG A 8 -2.60 -34.98 -15.41
CA ARG A 8 -3.62 -35.47 -16.34
C ARG A 8 -3.11 -36.64 -17.16
N ALA A 9 -1.89 -36.57 -17.67
CA ALA A 9 -1.29 -37.67 -18.43
C ALA A 9 -1.17 -38.94 -17.57
N ALA A 10 -0.72 -38.81 -16.33
CA ALA A 10 -0.66 -39.92 -15.39
C ALA A 10 -2.05 -40.48 -15.07
N ALA A 11 -3.03 -39.62 -14.79
CA ALA A 11 -4.40 -40.04 -14.51
C ALA A 11 -5.06 -40.74 -15.72
N MET A 12 -4.85 -40.24 -16.94
CA MET A 12 -5.33 -40.88 -18.17
C MET A 12 -4.69 -42.25 -18.40
N LEU A 13 -3.40 -42.37 -18.10
CA LEU A 13 -2.66 -43.63 -18.20
C LEU A 13 -3.22 -44.67 -17.21
N THR A 14 -3.46 -44.29 -15.96
CA THR A 14 -4.06 -45.17 -14.95
C THR A 14 -5.47 -45.63 -15.33
N VAL A 15 -6.30 -44.74 -15.88
CA VAL A 15 -7.66 -45.05 -16.35
C VAL A 15 -7.64 -46.04 -17.52
N LEU A 16 -6.67 -45.89 -18.44
CA LEU A 16 -6.51 -46.78 -19.59
C LEU A 16 -6.10 -48.21 -19.18
N PHE A 17 -5.32 -48.34 -18.11
CA PHE A 17 -4.90 -49.64 -17.55
C PHE A 17 -5.84 -50.19 -16.47
N SER A 18 -6.99 -49.55 -16.26
CA SER A 18 -8.04 -50.02 -15.36
C SER A 18 -9.12 -50.78 -16.14
N ASP A 19 -9.77 -51.76 -15.52
CA ASP A 19 -10.91 -52.51 -16.11
C ASP A 19 -12.21 -51.68 -16.16
N LEU A 20 -12.12 -50.42 -16.62
CA LEU A 20 -13.23 -49.49 -16.69
C LEU A 20 -13.97 -49.62 -18.02
N SER A 21 -15.30 -49.50 -17.97
CA SER A 21 -16.10 -49.37 -19.18
C SER A 21 -15.86 -48.00 -19.84
N ILE A 22 -16.16 -47.91 -21.14
CA ILE A 22 -16.02 -46.67 -21.92
C ILE A 22 -16.79 -45.50 -21.29
N GLY A 23 -17.98 -45.74 -20.74
CA GLY A 23 -18.77 -44.72 -20.05
C GLY A 23 -18.11 -44.21 -18.77
N GLN A 24 -17.46 -45.10 -18.01
CA GLN A 24 -16.72 -44.71 -16.80
C GLN A 24 -15.47 -43.91 -17.13
N MET A 25 -14.74 -44.27 -18.20
CA MET A 25 -13.59 -43.50 -18.67
C MET A 25 -13.98 -42.06 -19.05
N LEU A 26 -15.07 -41.89 -19.80
CA LEU A 26 -15.60 -40.57 -20.17
C LEU A 26 -15.97 -39.74 -18.93
N ALA A 27 -16.65 -40.34 -17.95
CA ALA A 27 -17.01 -39.65 -16.71
C ALA A 27 -15.78 -39.17 -15.93
N VAL A 28 -14.76 -40.01 -15.78
CA VAL A 28 -13.50 -39.63 -15.10
C VAL A 28 -12.81 -38.49 -15.84
N PHE A 29 -12.73 -38.52 -17.17
CA PHE A 29 -12.14 -37.43 -17.94
C PHE A 29 -12.91 -36.11 -17.79
N SER A 30 -14.24 -36.16 -17.77
CA SER A 30 -15.07 -34.99 -17.50
C SER A 30 -14.81 -34.39 -16.12
N TYR A 31 -14.67 -35.22 -15.09
CA TYR A 31 -14.37 -34.75 -13.74
C TYR A 31 -12.96 -34.17 -13.61
N LEU A 32 -11.96 -34.80 -14.24
CA LEU A 32 -10.60 -34.27 -14.27
C LEU A 32 -10.54 -32.91 -14.96
N TRP A 33 -11.32 -32.71 -16.02
CA TRP A 33 -11.45 -31.40 -16.68
C TRP A 33 -12.09 -30.36 -15.77
N PHE A 34 -13.22 -30.71 -15.13
CA PHE A 34 -13.93 -29.80 -14.23
C PHE A 34 -13.10 -29.39 -13.01
N MET A 35 -12.25 -30.29 -12.50
CA MET A 35 -11.42 -30.06 -11.32
C MET A 35 -10.31 -29.02 -11.52
N ILE A 36 -9.89 -28.76 -12.77
CA ILE A 36 -8.81 -27.79 -13.05
C ILE A 36 -9.17 -26.38 -12.59
N GLY A 37 -10.37 -25.92 -12.90
CA GLY A 37 -10.81 -24.56 -12.54
C GLY A 37 -10.75 -24.31 -11.03
N PRO A 38 -11.40 -25.14 -10.19
CA PRO A 38 -11.32 -25.02 -8.74
C PRO A 38 -9.89 -25.11 -8.18
N VAL A 39 -9.02 -25.98 -8.73
CA VAL A 39 -7.62 -26.08 -8.26
C VAL A 39 -6.85 -24.80 -8.56
N GLU A 40 -7.00 -24.22 -9.75
CA GLU A 40 -6.37 -22.94 -10.09
C GLU A 40 -6.91 -21.78 -9.24
N GLN A 41 -8.20 -21.78 -8.94
CA GLN A 41 -8.82 -20.80 -8.04
C GLN A 41 -8.29 -20.90 -6.61
N LEU A 42 -8.05 -22.11 -6.09
CA LEU A 42 -7.46 -22.29 -4.76
C LEU A 42 -6.04 -21.74 -4.70
N LEU A 43 -5.24 -21.99 -5.75
CA LEU A 43 -3.88 -21.45 -5.82
C LEU A 43 -3.88 -19.92 -5.92
N SER A 44 -4.76 -19.33 -6.72
CA SER A 44 -4.86 -17.87 -6.83
C SER A 44 -5.34 -17.22 -5.54
N LEU A 45 -6.26 -17.87 -4.82
CA LEU A 45 -6.74 -17.43 -3.51
C LEU A 45 -5.60 -17.37 -2.48
N GLN A 46 -4.68 -18.34 -2.49
CA GLN A 46 -3.50 -18.32 -1.62
C GLN A 46 -2.67 -17.06 -1.86
N TYR A 47 -2.36 -16.72 -3.12
CA TYR A 47 -1.60 -15.51 -3.44
C TYR A 47 -2.34 -14.24 -3.02
N ALA A 48 -3.65 -14.17 -3.30
CA ALA A 48 -4.48 -13.04 -2.91
C ALA A 48 -4.51 -12.86 -1.38
N PHE A 49 -4.56 -13.95 -0.62
CA PHE A 49 -4.56 -13.93 0.84
C PHE A 49 -3.26 -13.36 1.40
N TYR A 50 -2.09 -13.79 0.89
CA TYR A 50 -0.80 -13.23 1.31
C TYR A 50 -0.66 -11.74 0.94
N ALA A 51 -1.10 -11.36 -0.26
CA ALA A 51 -1.08 -9.96 -0.70
C ALA A 51 -1.98 -9.07 0.18
N ALA A 52 -3.19 -9.56 0.51
CA ALA A 52 -4.10 -8.88 1.41
C ALA A 52 -3.52 -8.74 2.82
N GLY A 53 -2.87 -9.78 3.34
CA GLY A 53 -2.18 -9.72 4.63
C GLY A 53 -1.13 -8.61 4.68
N GLY A 54 -0.25 -8.52 3.67
CA GLY A 54 0.76 -7.46 3.59
C GLY A 54 0.17 -6.06 3.43
N ALA A 55 -0.93 -5.91 2.69
CA ALA A 55 -1.64 -4.64 2.57
C ALA A 55 -2.29 -4.21 3.90
N LEU A 56 -2.91 -5.15 4.61
CA LEU A 56 -3.50 -4.90 5.93
C LEU A 56 -2.44 -4.49 6.95
N THR A 57 -1.26 -5.11 6.93
CA THR A 57 -0.14 -4.68 7.80
C THR A 57 0.20 -3.21 7.60
N ARG A 58 0.38 -2.77 6.35
CA ARG A 58 0.70 -1.35 6.05
C ARG A 58 -0.42 -0.40 6.44
N ILE A 59 -1.69 -0.78 6.23
CA ILE A 59 -2.84 0.02 6.65
C ILE A 59 -2.85 0.15 8.17
N ASN A 60 -2.65 -0.95 8.89
CA ASN A 60 -2.63 -0.95 10.35
C ASN A 60 -1.45 -0.14 10.89
N GLU A 61 -0.27 -0.21 10.25
CA GLU A 61 0.88 0.63 10.61
C GLU A 61 0.57 2.12 10.45
N LEU A 62 -0.10 2.51 9.37
CA LEU A 62 -0.52 3.89 9.13
C LEU A 62 -1.53 4.36 10.19
N LEU A 63 -2.56 3.55 10.45
CA LEU A 63 -3.60 3.85 11.45
C LEU A 63 -3.06 3.85 12.89
N ALA A 64 -1.98 3.11 13.15
CA ALA A 64 -1.32 3.10 14.45
C ALA A 64 -0.34 4.27 14.65
N ARG A 65 -0.07 5.09 13.62
CA ARG A 65 0.71 6.32 13.79
C ARG A 65 -0.07 7.27 14.70
N LYS A 66 0.66 7.96 15.57
CA LYS A 66 0.08 9.00 16.41
C LYS A 66 -0.38 10.15 15.52
N ASP A 67 -1.57 10.67 15.80
CA ASP A 67 -2.03 11.92 15.22
C ASP A 67 -1.06 13.05 15.55
N GLU A 68 -1.01 14.04 14.67
CA GLU A 68 -0.27 15.26 14.93
C GLU A 68 -0.80 15.92 16.22
N PRO A 69 0.06 16.41 17.12
CA PRO A 69 -0.38 17.04 18.35
C PRO A 69 -1.36 18.17 18.05
N GLN A 70 -2.60 18.04 18.54
CA GLN A 70 -3.55 19.13 18.47
C GLN A 70 -3.23 20.15 19.57
N TYR A 71 -2.66 21.28 19.18
CA TYR A 71 -2.45 22.39 20.09
C TYR A 71 -3.75 23.17 20.23
N PRO A 72 -4.28 23.36 21.46
CA PRO A 72 -5.47 24.19 21.65
C PRO A 72 -5.16 25.61 21.16
N GLY A 73 -6.06 26.16 20.33
CA GLY A 73 -5.96 27.55 19.88
C GLY A 73 -6.01 28.48 21.08
N ARG A 74 -4.84 28.98 21.52
CA ARG A 74 -4.74 29.80 22.74
C ARG A 74 -5.25 31.22 22.51
N VAL A 75 -4.91 31.81 21.37
CA VAL A 75 -5.17 33.22 21.05
C VAL A 75 -5.45 33.32 19.57
N ASP A 76 -6.51 34.06 19.22
CA ASP A 76 -6.75 34.49 17.84
C ASP A 76 -5.80 35.66 17.52
N PRO A 77 -4.78 35.47 16.66
CA PRO A 77 -3.83 36.52 16.34
C PRO A 77 -4.45 37.66 15.53
N PHE A 78 -5.62 37.43 14.91
CA PHE A 78 -6.32 38.41 14.07
C PHE A 78 -7.40 39.18 14.81
N LYS A 79 -7.64 38.92 16.11
CA LYS A 79 -8.69 39.62 16.86
C LYS A 79 -8.48 41.13 16.83
N GLY A 80 -9.37 41.85 16.13
CA GLY A 80 -9.32 43.32 15.98
C GLY A 80 -8.23 43.84 15.04
N ARG A 81 -7.65 42.99 14.17
CA ARG A 81 -6.62 43.34 13.20
C ARG A 81 -6.87 42.63 11.86
N GLU A 82 -6.64 43.31 10.75
CA GLU A 82 -6.73 42.68 9.42
C GLU A 82 -5.51 41.82 9.08
N THR A 83 -4.34 42.11 9.66
CA THR A 83 -3.09 41.41 9.36
C THR A 83 -2.15 41.39 10.57
N VAL A 84 -1.18 40.46 10.54
CA VAL A 84 -0.14 40.27 11.56
C VAL A 84 1.21 40.05 10.88
N GLY A 85 2.29 40.33 11.60
CA GLY A 85 3.64 39.95 11.18
C GLY A 85 3.93 38.50 11.51
N ILE A 86 4.93 37.92 10.83
CA ILE A 86 5.43 36.57 11.06
C ILE A 86 6.87 36.68 11.55
N GLU A 87 7.21 35.95 12.61
CA GLU A 87 8.58 35.85 13.09
C GLU A 87 8.94 34.38 13.31
N VAL A 88 10.04 33.97 12.70
CA VAL A 88 10.64 32.64 12.79
C VAL A 88 12.00 32.80 13.44
N ARG A 89 12.27 32.06 14.52
CA ARG A 89 13.52 32.15 15.26
C ARG A 89 14.16 30.77 15.38
N GLY A 90 15.35 30.60 14.80
CA GLY A 90 16.15 29.38 14.86
C GLY A 90 15.40 28.11 14.43
N LEU A 91 14.51 28.22 13.44
CA LEU A 91 13.72 27.07 12.97
C LEU A 91 14.63 26.04 12.31
N THR A 92 14.62 24.84 12.87
CA THR A 92 15.27 23.65 12.30
C THR A 92 14.18 22.62 12.02
N PHE A 93 14.16 22.07 10.82
CA PHE A 93 13.14 21.12 10.38
C PHE A 93 13.79 20.01 9.55
N ALA A 94 13.34 18.78 9.75
CA ALA A 94 13.87 17.59 9.09
C ALA A 94 12.74 16.61 8.77
N TYR A 95 12.82 15.96 7.62
CA TYR A 95 12.05 14.74 7.38
C TYR A 95 12.91 13.56 7.83
N ASN A 96 12.55 12.92 8.94
CA ASN A 96 13.39 11.94 9.63
C ASN A 96 14.70 12.59 10.13
N ASP A 97 15.86 12.04 9.75
CA ASP A 97 17.18 12.48 10.21
C ASP A 97 17.87 13.46 9.24
N GLU A 98 17.25 13.80 8.11
CA GLU A 98 17.82 14.71 7.11
C GLU A 98 17.28 16.15 7.32
N PRO A 99 18.12 17.10 7.77
CA PRO A 99 17.70 18.48 7.97
C PRO A 99 17.41 19.16 6.63
N VAL A 100 16.21 19.71 6.51
CA VAL A 100 15.75 20.51 5.37
C VAL A 100 15.90 22.00 5.65
N LEU A 101 15.57 22.43 6.87
CA LEU A 101 15.82 23.78 7.36
C LEU A 101 16.78 23.69 8.54
N ASP A 102 17.78 24.56 8.56
CA ASP A 102 18.75 24.66 9.65
C ASP A 102 18.84 26.10 10.16
N GLN A 103 18.51 26.30 11.44
CA GLN A 103 18.55 27.59 12.14
C GLN A 103 17.98 28.79 11.36
N LEU A 104 16.86 28.61 10.66
CA LEU A 104 16.22 29.67 9.89
C LEU A 104 15.69 30.77 10.82
N ASN A 105 16.11 32.01 10.55
CA ASN A 105 15.57 33.22 11.19
C ASN A 105 14.95 34.10 10.10
N LEU A 106 13.66 34.43 10.25
CA LEU A 106 12.90 35.21 9.28
C LEU A 106 11.92 36.12 10.00
N THR A 107 11.85 37.38 9.59
CA THR A 107 10.86 38.33 10.09
C THR A 107 10.14 38.96 8.91
N ILE A 108 8.82 38.91 8.91
CA ILE A 108 7.94 39.47 7.89
C ILE A 108 6.99 40.45 8.58
N ALA A 109 7.01 41.71 8.17
CA ALA A 109 6.15 42.75 8.70
C ALA A 109 4.68 42.56 8.25
N PRO A 110 3.69 43.09 9.01
CA PRO A 110 2.30 43.03 8.60
C PRO A 110 2.09 43.69 7.22
N GLY A 111 1.46 42.98 6.29
CA GLY A 111 1.22 43.45 4.92
C GLY A 111 2.42 43.39 3.97
N GLU A 112 3.58 42.92 4.45
CA GLU A 112 4.77 42.74 3.61
C GLU A 112 4.58 41.58 2.61
N LYS A 113 5.11 41.76 1.39
CA LYS A 113 5.12 40.74 0.35
C LYS A 113 6.55 40.22 0.18
N VAL A 114 6.77 38.98 0.59
CA VAL A 114 8.08 38.33 0.52
C VAL A 114 8.03 37.20 -0.51
N ALA A 115 9.03 37.15 -1.39
CA ALA A 115 9.22 36.05 -2.31
C ALA A 115 10.28 35.09 -1.76
N ILE A 116 9.96 33.80 -1.72
CA ILE A 116 10.91 32.73 -1.39
C ILE A 116 11.41 32.14 -2.71
N VAL A 117 12.71 32.27 -2.97
CA VAL A 117 13.36 31.79 -4.20
C VAL A 117 14.52 30.87 -3.85
N GLY A 118 14.66 29.78 -4.61
CA GLY A 118 15.71 28.79 -4.39
C GLY A 118 15.73 27.74 -5.49
N ALA A 119 16.80 26.94 -5.53
CA ALA A 119 16.84 25.74 -6.36
C ALA A 119 15.78 24.73 -5.89
N SER A 120 15.33 23.85 -6.79
CA SER A 120 14.39 22.78 -6.43
C SER A 120 14.98 21.92 -5.30
N GLY A 121 14.24 21.78 -4.19
CA GLY A 121 14.66 21.02 -3.01
C GLY A 121 15.59 21.75 -2.04
N GLY A 122 15.77 23.07 -2.17
CA GLY A 122 16.63 23.87 -1.28
C GLY A 122 16.08 24.18 0.11
N GLY A 123 14.86 23.74 0.41
CA GLY A 123 14.14 23.97 1.66
C GLY A 123 12.73 23.39 1.62
#